data_AF-A0A5K0XAM4-F1
#
_entry.id   AF-A0A5K0XAM4-F1
#
_cell.length_a   1.000
_cell.length_b   1.000
_cell.length_c   1.000
_cell.angle_alpha   90.00
_cell.angle_beta   90.00
_cell.angle_gamma   90.00
#
_symmetry.space_group_name_H-M   'P 1'
#
loop_
_entity.id
_entity.type
_entity.pdbx_description
1 polymer ?
#
loop_
_entity_poly.entity_id
_entity_poly.type
_entity_poly.pdbx_seq_one_letter_code
_entity_poly.pdbx_strand_id
1 'polypeptide(L)' 'AFEKHGVEKDVAAYIKKEFDKLYGPTWHCIVGRNF' A
#
# COMPACT_ATOMS: atom_id res chain seq x y z
N ALA A 1 12.20 12.23 11.57
CA ALA A 1 11.31 11.05 11.66
C ALA A 1 10.33 10.91 10.49
N PHE A 2 10.29 11.81 9.49
CA PHE A 2 9.19 11.84 8.51
C PHE A 2 9.53 11.47 7.07
N GLU A 3 10.79 11.20 6.72
CA GLU A 3 11.15 11.05 5.30
C GLU A 3 10.92 9.64 4.71
N LYS A 4 10.70 8.60 5.53
CA LYS A 4 10.49 7.23 5.01
C LYS A 4 9.02 6.86 4.78
N HIS A 5 8.07 7.61 5.35
CA HIS A 5 6.65 7.26 5.31
C HIS A 5 6.00 7.50 3.94
N GLY A 6 6.54 8.40 3.12
CA GLY A 6 6.01 8.66 1.77
C GLY A 6 6.09 7.41 0.89
N VAL A 7 7.28 6.80 0.82
CA VAL A 7 7.51 5.63 -0.04
C VAL A 7 6.67 4.43 0.37
N GLU A 8 6.61 4.09 1.66
CA GLU A 8 5.82 2.95 2.15
C GLU A 8 4.31 3.13 1.87
N LYS A 9 3.80 4.37 2.06
CA LYS A 9 2.41 4.72 1.77
C LYS A 9 2.10 4.63 0.28
N ASP A 10 2.99 5.15 -0.57
CA ASP A 10 2.81 5.13 -2.02
C ASP A 10 2.81 3.69 -2.57
N VAL A 11 3.70 2.84 -2.03
CA VAL A 11 3.74 1.41 -2.36
C VAL A 11 2.43 0.72 -1.93
N ALA A 12 1.96 0.95 -0.70
CA ALA A 12 0.71 0.37 -0.22
C ALA A 12 -0.50 0.81 -1.07
N ALA A 13 -0.55 2.08 -1.46
CA ALA A 13 -1.61 2.62 -2.31
C ALA A 13 -1.57 2.05 -3.73
N TYR A 14 -0.37 1.89 -4.30
CA TYR A 14 -0.18 1.28 -5.62
C TYR A 14 -0.68 -0.18 -5.63
N ILE A 15 -0.26 -0.99 -4.66
CA ILE A 15 -0.68 -2.40 -4.55
C ILE A 15 -2.20 -2.49 -4.41
N LYS A 16 -2.81 -1.69 -3.51
CA LYS A 16 -4.26 -1.65 -3.33
C LYS A 16 -4.98 -1.37 -4.66
N LYS A 17 -4.53 -0.35 -5.40
CA LYS A 17 -5.16 0.06 -6.66
C LYS A 17 -5.11 -1.04 -7.72
N GLU A 18 -3.97 -1.70 -7.89
CA GLU A 18 -3.84 -2.78 -8.87
C GLU A 18 -4.67 -4.01 -8.47
N PHE A 19 -4.75 -4.33 -7.18
CA PHE A 19 -5.57 -5.44 -6.68
C PHE A 19 -7.07 -5.16 -6.81
N ASP A 20 -7.51 -3.95 -6.45
CA ASP A 20 -8.89 -3.54 -6.66
C ASP A 20 -9.29 -3.64 -8.15
N LYS A 21 -8.36 -3.35 -9.07
CA LYS A 21 -8.59 -3.45 -10.52
C LYS A 21 -8.63 -4.90 -11.02
N LEU A 22 -7.69 -5.73 -10.56
CA LEU A 22 -7.53 -7.11 -11.05
C LEU A 22 -8.54 -8.08 -10.43
N TYR A 23 -8.90 -7.88 -9.16
CA TYR A 23 -9.65 -8.84 -8.37
C TYR A 23 -10.97 -8.28 -7.80
N GLY A 24 -11.25 -7.00 -8.05
CA GLY A 24 -12.40 -6.30 -7.50
C GLY A 24 -12.11 -5.75 -6.09
N PRO A 25 -12.85 -4.70 -5.69
CA PRO A 25 -12.67 -4.05 -4.39
C PRO A 25 -13.28 -4.85 -3.23
N THR A 26 -12.89 -4.63 -1.97
CA THR A 26 -11.87 -3.68 -1.49
C THR A 26 -10.72 -4.41 -0.78
N TRP A 27 -9.49 -4.03 -1.11
CA TRP A 27 -8.28 -4.57 -0.50
C TRP A 27 -7.69 -3.64 0.58
N HIS A 28 -7.12 -4.23 1.63
CA HIS A 28 -6.31 -3.52 2.63
C HIS A 28 -4.84 -3.96 2.48
N CYS A 29 -3.94 -3.00 2.37
CA CYS A 29 -2.50 -3.25 2.18
C CYS A 29 -1.71 -2.58 3.31
N ILE A 30 -0.83 -3.33 3.96
CA ILE A 30 0.08 -2.86 5.00
C ILE A 30 1.50 -3.08 4.50
N VAL A 31 2.32 -2.03 4.51
CA VAL A 31 3.72 -2.08 4.11
C VAL A 31 4.54 -1.47 5.24
N GLY A 32 5.45 -2.26 5.80
CA GLY A 32 6.30 -1.84 6.90
C GLY A 32 7.37 -2.89 7.17
N ARG A 33 8.46 -2.48 7.82
CA ARG A 33 9.61 -3.37 8.09
C ARG A 33 9.45 -4.22 9.35
N ASN A 34 8.48 -3.89 10.22
CA ASN A 34 8.07 -4.66 11.39
C ASN A 34 6.54 -4.58 11.44
N PHE A 35 5.86 -5.72 11.41
CA PHE A 35 4.40 -5.83 11.34
C PHE A 35 3.87 -6.81 12.38
#